data_AF-A0A7J9VJM4-F1
#
_entry.id   AF-A0A7J9VJM4-F1
#
_cell.length_a   1.000
_cell.length_b   1.000
_cell.length_c   1.000
_cell.angle_alpha   90.00
_cell.angle_beta   90.00
_cell.angle_gamma   90.00
#
_symmetry.space_group_name_H-M   'P 1'
#
loop_
_entity.id
_entity.type
_entity.pdbx_description
1 polymer ?
#
loop_
_entity_poly.entity_id
_entity_poly.type
_entity_poly.pdbx_seq_one_letter_code
_entity_poly.pdbx_strand_id
1 'polypeptide(L)'
;MPFNKHVPKETQEVLDWLSRNTLPVRTACEPDTIRALQTAVTRRLDGQPFAPTVARKTRAVLWNALDYAVEKKHFDANPLSGSKWTEMPSGRRKVDKRAVPNPVQARTLLAAVRQTQRNRQRLVAFYGTMYLAAV
;
A
#
# COMPACT_ATOMS: atom_id res chain seq x y z
N MET A 1 15.57 -0.94 -28.63
CA MET A 1 16.56 -1.13 -27.56
C MET A 1 16.76 -2.62 -27.36
N PRO A 2 17.89 -3.23 -27.75
CA PRO A 2 18.05 -4.67 -27.59
C PRO A 2 18.51 -4.98 -26.17
N PHE A 3 17.62 -5.53 -25.35
CA PHE A 3 17.98 -6.23 -24.11
C PHE A 3 18.63 -7.57 -24.49
N ASN A 4 19.78 -7.55 -25.17
CA ASN A 4 20.48 -8.75 -25.58
C ASN A 4 21.89 -8.79 -24.99
N LYS A 5 21.95 -9.05 -23.68
CA LYS A 5 23.12 -9.61 -23.01
C LYS A 5 22.60 -10.76 -22.15
N HIS A 6 22.73 -11.98 -22.67
CA HIS A 6 22.43 -13.27 -22.06
C HIS A 6 21.51 -13.22 -20.82
N VAL A 7 20.20 -13.10 -21.07
CA VAL A 7 19.20 -13.35 -20.03
C VAL A 7 19.40 -14.79 -19.55
N PRO A 8 19.65 -15.05 -18.26
CA PRO A 8 19.81 -16.40 -17.73
C PRO A 8 18.64 -17.30 -18.15
N LYS A 9 18.89 -18.58 -18.40
CA LYS A 9 17.87 -19.52 -18.91
C LYS A 9 16.61 -19.52 -18.04
N GLU A 10 16.78 -19.52 -16.72
CA GLU A 10 15.68 -19.43 -15.76
C GLU A 10 14.85 -18.14 -15.93
N THR A 11 15.49 -17.00 -16.15
CA THR A 11 14.79 -15.74 -16.42
C THR A 11 14.06 -15.77 -17.76
N GLN A 12 14.61 -16.42 -18.79
CA GLN A 12 13.91 -16.60 -20.07
C GLN A 12 12.65 -17.46 -19.90
N GLU A 13 12.76 -18.58 -19.18
CA GLU A 13 11.62 -19.48 -18.90
C GLU A 13 10.50 -18.74 -18.15
N VAL A 14 10.85 -17.90 -17.18
CA VAL A 14 9.89 -17.07 -16.45
C VAL A 14 9.26 -16.01 -17.35
N LEU A 15 10.03 -15.32 -18.21
CA LEU A 15 9.50 -14.33 -19.13
C LEU A 15 8.57 -14.95 -20.18
N ASP A 16 8.90 -16.13 -20.69
CA ASP A 16 8.06 -16.89 -21.63
C ASP A 16 6.79 -17.43 -20.95
N TRP A 17 6.87 -17.79 -19.67
CA TRP A 17 5.68 -18.13 -18.91
C TRP A 17 4.79 -16.90 -18.70
N LEU A 18 5.37 -15.76 -18.31
CA LEU A 18 4.64 -14.51 -18.12
C LEU A 18 3.98 -14.04 -19.42
N SER A 19 4.68 -14.06 -20.55
CA SER A 19 4.12 -13.63 -21.85
C SER A 19 2.89 -14.44 -22.26
N ARG A 20 2.79 -15.71 -21.85
CA ARG A 20 1.64 -16.60 -22.10
C ARG A 20 0.52 -16.50 -21.06
N ASN A 21 0.84 -16.09 -19.83
CA ASN A 21 -0.09 -16.10 -18.69
C ASN A 21 -0.47 -14.70 -18.19
N THR A 22 -0.01 -13.63 -18.84
CA THR A 22 -0.34 -12.25 -18.47
C THR A 22 -0.95 -11.50 -19.65
N LEU A 23 -1.74 -10.48 -19.32
CA LEU A 23 -2.30 -9.59 -20.31
C LEU A 23 -1.30 -8.48 -20.66
N PRO A 24 -1.25 -8.02 -21.92
CA PRO A 24 -0.53 -6.82 -22.28
C PRO A 24 -0.99 -5.63 -21.44
N VAL A 25 -0.05 -4.82 -20.97
CA VAL A 25 -0.36 -3.64 -20.14
C VAL A 25 -1.35 -2.70 -20.84
N ARG A 26 -1.26 -2.56 -22.17
CA ARG A 26 -2.16 -1.72 -22.99
C ARG A 26 -3.64 -2.11 -22.88
N THR A 27 -3.95 -3.37 -22.58
CA THR A 27 -5.33 -3.86 -22.42
C THR A 27 -6.02 -3.16 -21.24
N ALA A 28 -5.28 -2.57 -20.29
CA ALA A 28 -5.87 -1.77 -19.22
C ALA A 28 -6.59 -0.49 -19.68
N CYS A 29 -6.48 -0.09 -20.96
CA CYS A 29 -7.34 0.96 -21.54
C CYS A 29 -8.78 0.49 -21.79
N GLU A 30 -9.02 -0.83 -21.87
CA GLU A 30 -10.35 -1.37 -22.09
C GLU A 30 -11.21 -1.24 -20.82
N PRO A 31 -12.47 -0.78 -20.93
CA PRO A 31 -13.33 -0.54 -19.77
C PRO A 31 -13.54 -1.77 -18.88
N ASP A 32 -13.65 -2.96 -19.45
CA ASP A 32 -13.90 -4.18 -18.68
C ASP A 32 -12.62 -4.67 -17.99
N THR A 33 -11.49 -4.59 -18.68
CA THR A 33 -10.18 -4.95 -18.14
C THR A 33 -9.79 -4.03 -16.99
N ILE A 34 -9.99 -2.71 -17.12
CA ILE A 34 -9.70 -1.81 -16.00
C ILE A 34 -10.61 -2.13 -14.82
N ARG A 35 -11.92 -2.32 -15.00
CA ARG A 35 -12.85 -2.70 -13.91
C ARG A 35 -12.49 -4.03 -13.25
N ALA A 36 -12.04 -5.01 -14.01
CA ALA A 36 -11.56 -6.28 -13.49
C ALA A 36 -10.29 -6.08 -12.64
N LEU A 37 -9.33 -5.28 -13.12
CA LEU A 37 -8.13 -4.91 -12.38
C LEU A 37 -8.45 -4.15 -11.09
N GLN A 38 -9.44 -3.25 -11.14
CA GLN A 38 -9.95 -2.53 -9.98
C GLN A 38 -10.49 -3.49 -8.91
N THR A 39 -11.28 -4.47 -9.34
CA THR A 39 -11.84 -5.48 -8.45
C THR A 39 -10.75 -6.39 -7.87
N ALA A 40 -9.81 -6.84 -8.71
CA ALA A 40 -8.72 -7.72 -8.31
C ALA A 40 -7.81 -7.07 -7.26
N VAL A 41 -7.43 -5.79 -7.44
CA VAL A 41 -6.47 -5.12 -6.54
C VAL A 41 -7.04 -4.81 -5.15
N THR A 42 -8.36 -4.94 -4.98
CA THR A 42 -9.05 -4.70 -3.71
C THR A 42 -9.50 -6.00 -3.02
N ARG A 43 -9.15 -7.15 -3.60
CA ARG A 43 -9.47 -8.48 -3.06
C ARG A 43 -8.23 -9.30 -2.81
N ARG A 44 -8.34 -10.22 -1.86
CA ARG A 44 -7.35 -11.25 -1.56
C ARG A 44 -7.43 -12.38 -2.60
N LEU A 45 -6.43 -13.25 -2.61
CA LEU A 45 -6.41 -14.46 -3.47
C LEU A 45 -7.55 -15.44 -3.16
N ASP A 46 -8.11 -15.38 -1.96
CA ASP A 46 -9.31 -16.15 -1.56
C ASP A 46 -10.63 -15.50 -2.05
N GLY A 47 -10.55 -14.40 -2.80
CA GLY A 47 -11.70 -13.66 -3.33
C GLY A 47 -12.37 -12.70 -2.34
N GLN A 48 -11.98 -12.71 -1.06
CA GLN A 48 -12.56 -11.83 -0.04
C GLN A 48 -12.01 -10.40 -0.17
N PRO A 49 -12.81 -9.36 0.17
CA PRO A 49 -12.34 -7.98 0.13
C PRO A 49 -11.24 -7.75 1.17
N PHE A 50 -10.24 -6.94 0.83
CA PHE A 50 -9.27 -6.45 1.80
C PHE A 50 -9.95 -5.58 2.87
N ALA A 51 -9.30 -5.45 4.04
CA ALA A 51 -9.68 -4.44 5.01
C ALA A 51 -9.70 -3.04 4.36
N PRO A 52 -10.63 -2.15 4.75
CA PRO A 52 -10.82 -0.83 4.13
C PRO A 52 -9.53 -0.01 3.93
N THR A 53 -8.61 -0.05 4.90
CA THR A 53 -7.32 0.67 4.83
C THR A 53 -6.38 0.04 3.80
N VAL A 54 -6.36 -1.29 3.73
CA VAL A 54 -5.50 -2.03 2.80
C VAL A 54 -6.02 -1.84 1.37
N ALA A 55 -7.32 -1.92 1.14
CA ALA A 55 -7.94 -1.67 -0.16
C ALA A 55 -7.65 -0.24 -0.69
N ARG A 56 -7.62 0.77 0.20
CA ARG A 56 -7.18 2.13 -0.15
C ARG A 56 -5.72 2.19 -0.55
N LYS A 57 -4.85 1.53 0.23
CA LYS A 57 -3.42 1.51 -0.04
C LYS A 57 -3.12 0.82 -1.38
N THR A 58 -3.70 -0.34 -1.62
CA THR A 58 -3.47 -1.09 -2.88
C THR A 58 -3.99 -0.32 -4.09
N ARG A 59 -5.10 0.39 -3.95
CA ARG A 59 -5.59 1.33 -4.99
C ARG A 59 -4.61 2.46 -5.27
N ALA A 60 -4.08 3.12 -4.24
CA ALA A 60 -3.11 4.19 -4.43
C ALA A 60 -1.84 3.68 -5.13
N VAL A 61 -1.41 2.46 -4.80
CA VAL A 61 -0.30 1.79 -5.48
C VAL A 61 -0.63 1.53 -6.95
N LEU A 62 -1.83 1.02 -7.26
CA LEU A 62 -2.24 0.80 -8.66
C LEU A 62 -2.27 2.11 -9.46
N TRP A 63 -2.80 3.18 -8.87
CA TRP A 63 -2.80 4.50 -9.51
C TRP A 63 -1.38 4.96 -9.86
N ASN A 64 -0.47 4.93 -8.88
CA ASN A 64 0.92 5.33 -9.08
C ASN A 64 1.65 4.45 -10.10
N ALA A 65 1.35 3.15 -10.13
CA ALA A 65 1.92 2.23 -11.11
C ALA A 65 1.47 2.58 -12.54
N LEU A 66 0.21 2.99 -12.72
CA LEU A 66 -0.32 3.41 -14.02
C LEU A 66 0.19 4.79 -14.44
N ASP A 67 0.35 5.73 -13.51
CA ASP A 67 1.04 7.01 -13.77
C ASP A 67 2.48 6.77 -14.22
N TYR A 68 3.19 5.86 -13.57
CA TYR A 68 4.53 5.47 -14.01
C TYR A 68 4.54 4.86 -15.42
N ALA A 69 3.52 4.06 -15.77
CA ALA A 69 3.38 3.52 -17.11
C ALA A 69 3.10 4.62 -18.17
N VAL A 70 2.41 5.70 -17.80
CA VAL A 70 2.26 6.91 -18.63
C VAL A 70 3.61 7.60 -18.82
N GLU A 71 4.42 7.77 -17.76
CA GLU A 71 5.78 8.33 -17.87
C GLU A 71 6.67 7.51 -18.82
N LYS A 72 6.48 6.19 -18.84
CA LYS A 72 7.15 5.26 -19.76
C LYS A 72 6.53 5.20 -21.16
N LYS A 73 5.54 6.04 -21.45
CA LYS A 73 4.85 6.15 -22.75
C LYS A 73 4.15 4.84 -23.16
N HIS A 74 3.73 4.03 -22.18
CA HIS A 74 2.85 2.89 -22.44
C HIS A 74 1.39 3.32 -22.60
N PHE A 75 1.01 4.45 -22.00
CA PHE A 75 -0.30 5.07 -22.08
C PHE A 75 -0.17 6.58 -22.32
N ASP A 76 -1.17 7.19 -22.97
CA ASP A 76 -1.25 8.64 -23.14
C ASP A 76 -1.75 9.35 -21.88
N ALA A 77 -2.62 8.68 -21.12
CA ALA A 77 -3.16 9.14 -19.84
C ALA A 77 -3.46 7.95 -18.92
N ASN A 78 -3.55 8.19 -17.62
CA ASN A 78 -3.87 7.13 -16.66
C ASN A 78 -5.30 6.61 -16.90
N PRO A 79 -5.50 5.32 -17.26
CA PRO A 79 -6.82 4.80 -17.60
C PRO A 79 -7.81 4.82 -16.41
N LEU A 80 -7.31 4.97 -15.18
CA LEU A 80 -8.17 5.12 -14.00
C LEU A 80 -8.86 6.48 -13.90
N SER A 81 -8.34 7.51 -14.58
CA SER A 81 -8.85 8.89 -14.47
C SER A 81 -10.31 9.04 -14.92
N GLY A 82 -10.74 8.30 -15.94
CA GLY A 82 -12.12 8.33 -16.46
C GLY A 82 -13.09 7.39 -15.76
N SER A 83 -12.61 6.53 -14.84
CA SER A 83 -13.42 5.49 -14.22
C SER A 83 -14.00 5.96 -12.87
N LYS A 84 -15.34 6.02 -12.77
CA LYS A 84 -16.02 6.18 -11.48
C LYS A 84 -15.93 4.86 -10.72
N TRP A 85 -14.96 4.76 -9.82
CA TRP A 85 -14.81 3.58 -8.97
C TRP A 85 -15.96 3.50 -7.95
N THR A 86 -16.50 2.29 -7.76
CA THR A 86 -17.49 1.96 -6.70
C THR A 86 -17.09 2.53 -5.33
N GLU A 87 -18.06 2.97 -4.54
CA GLU A 87 -17.82 3.55 -3.21
C GLU A 87 -16.82 2.73 -2.39
N MET A 88 -15.76 3.39 -1.93
CA MET A 88 -14.72 2.74 -1.17
C MET A 88 -15.25 2.31 0.20
N PRO A 89 -14.88 1.10 0.70
CA PRO A 89 -15.26 0.67 2.03
C PRO A 89 -14.84 1.73 3.05
N SER A 90 -15.76 2.41 3.74
CA SER A 90 -15.40 3.39 4.77
C SER A 90 -15.12 2.65 6.08
N GLY A 91 -13.88 2.70 6.54
CA GLY A 91 -13.51 2.18 7.85
C GLY A 91 -13.73 3.27 8.89
N ARG A 92 -14.63 3.07 9.86
CA ARG A 92 -14.64 3.94 11.05
C ARG A 92 -13.40 3.63 11.88
N ARG A 93 -12.45 4.57 11.92
CA ARG A 93 -11.30 4.47 12.81
C ARG A 93 -11.75 4.81 14.22
N LYS A 94 -12.18 3.80 14.99
CA LYS A 94 -12.49 3.96 16.41
C LYS A 94 -11.21 3.70 17.20
N VAL A 95 -10.79 4.69 18.00
CA VAL A 95 -9.77 4.46 19.01
C VAL A 95 -10.39 3.62 20.12
N ASP A 96 -9.81 2.45 20.40
CA ASP A 96 -10.16 1.71 21.60
C ASP A 96 -9.58 2.44 22.81
N LYS A 97 -10.45 3.01 23.65
CA LYS A 97 -10.05 3.74 24.85
C LYS A 97 -9.26 2.86 25.82
N ARG A 98 -9.45 1.53 25.80
CA ARG A 98 -8.69 0.60 26.65
C ARG A 98 -7.24 0.43 26.22
N ALA A 99 -6.96 0.72 24.94
CA ALA A 99 -5.60 0.72 24.40
C ALA A 99 -4.87 2.06 24.62
N VAL A 100 -5.55 3.08 25.16
CA VAL A 100 -4.97 4.41 25.42
C VAL A 100 -4.49 4.48 26.88
N PRO A 101 -3.20 4.76 27.14
CA PRO A 101 -2.70 4.90 28.50
C PRO A 101 -3.34 6.08 29.23
N ASN A 102 -3.85 5.83 30.44
CA ASN A 102 -4.22 6.91 31.35
C ASN A 102 -2.96 7.63 31.89
N PRO A 103 -3.09 8.78 32.57
CA PRO A 103 -1.93 9.55 33.03
C PRO A 103 -0.96 8.78 33.95
N VAL A 104 -1.50 7.88 34.79
CA VAL A 104 -0.68 7.04 35.68
C VAL A 104 0.09 5.99 34.87
N GLN A 105 -0.57 5.34 33.92
CA GLN A 105 0.05 4.37 33.02
C GLN A 105 1.11 5.03 32.14
N ALA A 106 0.84 6.21 31.57
CA ALA A 106 1.80 6.94 30.75
C ALA A 106 3.08 7.30 31.53
N ARG A 107 2.94 7.80 32.77
CA ARG A 107 4.09 8.07 33.66
C ARG A 107 4.88 6.79 33.98
N THR A 108 4.18 5.69 34.23
CA THR A 108 4.79 4.38 34.49
C THR A 108 5.58 3.87 33.28
N LEU A 109 5.02 4.00 32.07
CA LEU A 109 5.69 3.65 30.82
C LEU A 109 6.93 4.52 30.58
N LEU A 110 6.83 5.83 30.79
CA LEU A 110 7.99 6.73 30.65
C LEU A 110 9.09 6.43 31.66
N ALA A 111 8.73 6.06 32.89
CA ALA A 111 9.68 5.59 33.89
C ALA A 111 10.40 4.31 33.46
N ALA A 112 9.68 3.36 32.85
CA ALA A 112 10.27 2.14 32.29
C ALA A 112 11.19 2.44 31.09
N VAL A 113 10.79 3.31 30.15
CA VAL A 113 11.63 3.75 29.03
C VAL A 113 12.94 4.35 29.53
N ARG A 114 12.90 5.08 30.66
CA ARG A 114 14.09 5.68 31.29
C ARG A 114 15.13 4.66 31.74
N GLN A 115 14.75 3.41 31.97
CA GLN A 115 15.66 2.31 32.35
C GLN A 115 16.35 1.65 31.14
N THR A 116 15.98 2.00 29.91
CA THR A 116 16.61 1.45 28.70
C THR A 116 18.07 1.90 28.56
N GLN A 117 18.95 1.03 28.10
CA GLN A 117 20.39 1.34 28.03
C GLN A 117 20.75 2.40 26.99
N ARG A 118 20.10 2.36 25.80
CA ARG A 118 20.41 3.27 24.68
C ARG A 118 19.33 4.32 24.49
N ASN A 119 19.73 5.56 24.22
CA ASN A 119 18.84 6.68 23.86
C ASN A 119 17.73 7.03 24.87
N ARG A 120 17.82 6.61 26.14
CA ARG A 120 16.78 6.78 27.16
C ARG A 120 16.21 8.21 27.27
N GLN A 121 17.07 9.22 27.31
CA GLN A 121 16.63 10.62 27.43
C GLN A 121 15.84 11.09 26.20
N ARG A 122 16.30 10.70 25.00
CA ARG A 122 15.63 11.04 23.74
C ARG A 122 14.29 10.31 23.62
N LEU A 123 14.22 9.04 24.02
CA LEU A 123 12.98 8.26 23.98
C LEU A 123 11.96 8.77 25.00
N VAL A 124 12.39 9.10 26.22
CA VAL A 124 11.50 9.70 27.24
C VAL A 124 10.96 11.05 26.74
N ALA A 125 11.81 11.90 26.16
CA ALA A 125 11.37 13.18 25.60
C ALA A 125 10.39 12.96 24.42
N PHE A 126 10.72 12.07 23.48
CA PHE A 126 9.90 11.77 22.31
C PHE A 126 8.50 11.23 22.69
N TYR A 127 8.44 10.22 23.54
CA TYR A 127 7.15 9.66 23.97
C TYR A 127 6.39 10.60 24.93
N GLY A 128 7.13 11.39 25.73
CA GLY A 128 6.55 12.39 26.62
C GLY A 128 5.87 13.51 25.86
N THR A 129 6.52 14.07 24.83
CA THR A 129 5.91 15.08 23.97
C THR A 129 4.73 14.50 23.19
N MET A 130 4.83 13.28 22.68
CA MET A 130 3.71 12.64 21.98
C MET A 130 2.48 12.47 22.87
N TYR A 131 2.66 12.17 24.17
CA TYR A 131 1.54 12.03 25.11
C TYR A 131 0.99 13.37 25.60
N LEU A 132 1.86 14.33 25.93
CA LEU A 132 1.46 15.61 26.53
C LEU A 132 1.04 16.68 25.51
N ALA A 133 1.51 16.59 24.26
CA ALA A 133 1.23 17.56 23.20
C ALA A 133 0.26 17.05 22.13
N ALA A 134 -0.24 15.81 22.23
CA ALA A 134 -1.35 15.34 21.41
C ALA A 134 -2.65 16.03 21.86
N VAL A 135 -2.86 17.25 21.35
CA VAL A 135 -4.11 18.02 21.44
C VAL A 135 -4.96 17.77 20.21
#